data_AF-A0A3P8JS88-F1
#
_entry.id   AF-A0A3P8JS88-F1
#
_cell.length_a   1.000
_cell.length_b   1.000
_cell.length_c   1.000
_cell.angle_alpha   90.00
_cell.angle_beta   90.00
_cell.angle_gamma   90.00
#
_symmetry.space_group_name_H-M   'P 1'
#
loop_
_entity.id
_entity.type
_entity.pdbx_description
1 polymer ?
#
loop_
_entity_poly.entity_id
_entity_poly.type
_entity_poly.pdbx_seq_one_letter_code
_entity_poly.pdbx_strand_id
1 'polypeptide(L)'
;MSSRAGKKAVGVVFGKFYPLHTGHIYLIQRACSQVDELHIIMGYDDTRDRQLFEESAMSQQPTVPDRLRWLLQTFKYQKNIRIHAFNEEGMEPYPHGWDVWSRGSRAFMDEKGIQPKLDLYLRRVRRPAVSGAPGDRNGTDRS
;
A
#
# COMPACT_ATOMS: atom_id res chain seq x y z
N MET A 1 0.32 -22.62 -28.50
CA MET A 1 -0.02 -21.27 -27.99
C MET A 1 0.54 -21.13 -26.58
N SER A 2 1.71 -20.51 -26.43
CA SER A 2 2.32 -20.29 -25.12
C SER A 2 1.77 -18.99 -24.54
N SER A 3 0.81 -19.06 -23.61
CA SER A 3 0.36 -17.90 -22.86
C SER A 3 1.49 -17.45 -21.94
N ARG A 4 2.06 -16.26 -22.19
CA ARG A 4 2.78 -15.55 -21.13
C ARG A 4 1.73 -15.07 -20.15
N ALA A 5 1.43 -15.87 -19.13
CA ALA A 5 0.70 -15.38 -17.97
C ALA A 5 1.54 -14.26 -17.34
N GLY A 6 1.16 -13.00 -17.57
CA GLY A 6 1.80 -11.85 -16.96
C GLY A 6 1.76 -12.01 -15.44
N LYS A 7 2.88 -11.78 -14.76
CA LYS A 7 2.94 -11.85 -13.29
C LYS A 7 1.93 -10.84 -12.70
N LYS A 8 0.90 -11.31 -11.98
CA LYS A 8 -0.07 -10.49 -11.24
C LYS A 8 0.64 -9.40 -10.42
N ALA A 9 0.20 -8.16 -10.51
CA ALA A 9 0.66 -7.05 -9.69
C ALA A 9 -0.14 -7.01 -8.39
N VAL A 10 0.56 -7.19 -7.25
CA VAL A 10 -0.05 -7.16 -5.91
C VAL A 10 0.49 -5.95 -5.16
N GLY A 11 -0.42 -5.13 -4.63
CA GLY A 11 -0.11 -3.98 -3.77
C GLY A 11 -0.56 -4.21 -2.34
N VAL A 12 0.05 -3.48 -1.40
CA VAL A 12 -0.33 -3.49 0.02
C VAL A 12 -0.43 -2.05 0.52
N VAL A 13 -1.44 -1.76 1.33
CA VAL A 13 -1.58 -0.51 2.11
C VAL A 13 -1.76 -0.88 3.58
N PHE A 14 -0.91 -0.33 4.43
CA PHE A 14 -1.05 -0.43 5.88
C PHE A 14 -1.74 0.82 6.43
N GLY A 15 -2.53 0.66 7.49
CA GLY A 15 -3.09 1.80 8.21
C GLY A 15 -3.84 1.39 9.48
N LYS A 16 -3.88 2.29 10.45
CA LYS A 16 -4.70 2.14 11.66
C LYS A 16 -6.18 2.41 11.41
N PHE A 17 -6.47 3.27 10.41
CA PHE A 17 -7.81 3.71 9.99
C PHE A 17 -8.69 4.19 11.15
N TYR A 18 -8.14 5.04 12.01
CA TYR A 18 -8.72 5.49 13.28
C TYR A 18 -8.92 7.02 13.32
N PRO A 19 -9.99 7.57 12.71
CA PRO A 19 -10.97 6.90 11.87
C PRO A 19 -10.56 6.82 10.39
N LEU A 20 -11.32 6.09 9.58
CA LEU A 20 -11.22 6.15 8.13
C LEU A 20 -11.63 7.54 7.63
N HIS A 21 -10.85 8.15 6.75
CA HIS A 21 -11.10 9.52 6.25
C HIS A 21 -10.74 9.65 4.76
N THR A 22 -11.08 10.77 4.14
CA THR A 22 -10.94 11.02 2.70
C THR A 22 -9.51 10.83 2.18
N GLY A 23 -8.50 11.25 2.92
CA GLY A 23 -7.08 10.99 2.59
C GLY A 23 -6.75 9.49 2.43
N HIS A 24 -7.19 8.63 3.35
CA HIS A 24 -7.02 7.17 3.23
C HIS A 24 -7.74 6.64 1.98
N ILE A 25 -8.98 7.10 1.75
CA ILE A 25 -9.79 6.68 0.60
C ILE A 25 -9.09 7.02 -0.71
N TYR A 26 -8.58 8.25 -0.84
CA TYR A 26 -7.84 8.69 -2.01
C TYR A 26 -6.59 7.82 -2.24
N LEU A 27 -5.78 7.58 -1.20
CA LEU A 27 -4.57 6.77 -1.30
C LEU A 27 -4.89 5.35 -1.76
N ILE A 28 -5.89 4.72 -1.13
CA ILE A 28 -6.32 3.34 -1.44
C ILE A 28 -6.85 3.25 -2.87
N GLN A 29 -7.70 4.19 -3.31
CA GLN A 29 -8.23 4.20 -4.68
C GLN A 29 -7.11 4.35 -5.70
N ARG A 30 -6.14 5.22 -5.42
CA ARG A 30 -4.96 5.41 -6.28
C ARG A 30 -4.06 4.18 -6.30
N ALA A 31 -3.86 3.50 -5.19
CA ALA A 31 -3.09 2.25 -5.15
C ALA A 31 -3.82 1.13 -5.91
N CYS A 32 -5.13 1.02 -5.71
CA CYS A 32 -6.02 0.02 -6.30
C CYS A 32 -6.03 0.09 -7.84
N SER A 33 -5.89 1.29 -8.43
CA SER A 33 -5.85 1.45 -9.89
C SER A 33 -4.51 1.07 -10.53
N GLN A 34 -3.47 0.80 -9.73
CA GLN A 34 -2.12 0.48 -10.21
C GLN A 34 -1.76 -1.00 -10.08
N VAL A 35 -2.65 -1.82 -9.52
CA VAL A 35 -2.39 -3.23 -9.21
C VAL A 35 -3.59 -4.10 -9.58
N ASP A 36 -3.31 -5.36 -9.90
CA ASP A 36 -4.34 -6.35 -10.17
C ASP A 36 -5.07 -6.78 -8.88
N GLU A 37 -4.40 -6.69 -7.74
CA GLU A 37 -4.97 -6.95 -6.42
C GLU A 37 -4.32 -6.07 -5.35
N LEU A 38 -5.13 -5.46 -4.49
CA LEU A 38 -4.70 -4.61 -3.39
C LEU A 38 -5.11 -5.22 -2.06
N HIS A 39 -4.14 -5.38 -1.15
CA HIS A 39 -4.38 -5.80 0.22
C HIS A 39 -4.32 -4.61 1.17
N ILE A 40 -5.40 -4.36 1.89
CA ILE A 40 -5.46 -3.39 2.96
C ILE A 40 -5.22 -4.15 4.27
N ILE A 41 -4.16 -3.79 4.98
CA ILE A 41 -3.81 -4.36 6.28
C ILE A 41 -4.14 -3.32 7.34
N MET A 42 -5.21 -3.58 8.08
CA MET A 42 -5.65 -2.75 9.20
C MET A 42 -4.97 -3.21 10.48
N GLY A 43 -3.99 -2.44 10.95
CA GLY A 43 -3.33 -2.65 12.24
C GLY A 43 -4.25 -2.25 13.40
N TYR A 44 -4.26 -3.06 14.46
CA TYR A 44 -4.95 -2.74 15.71
C TYR A 44 -4.16 -3.23 16.93
N ASP A 45 -4.34 -2.52 18.03
CA ASP A 45 -3.82 -2.86 19.36
C ASP A 45 -4.84 -2.33 20.36
N ASP A 46 -5.58 -3.20 21.04
CA ASP A 46 -6.73 -2.79 21.85
C ASP A 46 -6.33 -1.84 22.99
N THR A 47 -5.14 -2.04 23.58
CA THR A 47 -4.63 -1.21 24.68
C THR A 47 -4.26 0.18 24.17
N ARG A 48 -3.51 0.24 23.07
CA ARG A 48 -3.06 1.50 22.46
C ARG A 48 -4.19 2.26 21.78
N ASP A 49 -5.16 1.54 21.23
CA ASP A 49 -6.36 2.12 20.64
C ASP A 49 -7.26 2.74 21.70
N ARG A 50 -7.39 2.08 22.87
CA ARG A 50 -8.05 2.64 24.05
C ARG A 50 -7.35 3.91 24.53
N GLN A 51 -6.04 3.87 24.73
CA GLN A 51 -5.27 5.04 25.17
C GLN A 51 -5.43 6.21 24.18
N LEU A 52 -5.29 5.95 22.87
CA LEU A 52 -5.47 6.97 21.84
C LEU A 52 -6.88 7.58 21.87
N PHE A 53 -7.91 6.80 22.20
CA PHE A 53 -9.26 7.33 22.36
C PHE A 53 -9.37 8.23 23.59
N GLU A 54 -8.86 7.79 24.74
CA GLU A 54 -8.90 8.54 25.99
C GLU A 54 -8.16 9.88 25.91
N GLU A 55 -7.08 9.93 25.13
CA GLU A 55 -6.29 11.14 24.87
C GLU A 55 -6.89 12.04 23.77
N SER A 56 -8.00 11.63 23.15
CA SER A 56 -8.62 12.36 22.03
C SER A 56 -9.87 13.13 22.43
N ALA A 57 -10.36 13.97 21.51
CA ALA A 57 -11.66 14.62 21.62
C ALA A 57 -12.82 13.81 20.99
N MET A 58 -12.62 12.51 20.71
CA MET A 58 -13.65 11.68 20.08
C MET A 58 -14.78 11.36 21.05
N SER A 59 -16.03 11.46 20.58
CA SER A 59 -17.22 11.14 21.37
C SER A 59 -17.45 9.64 21.55
N GLN A 60 -16.96 8.83 20.60
CA GLN A 60 -17.04 7.37 20.63
C GLN A 60 -15.77 6.76 20.08
N GLN A 61 -15.36 5.65 20.69
CA GLN A 61 -14.21 4.89 20.23
C GLN A 61 -14.54 4.13 18.93
N PRO A 62 -13.74 4.29 17.86
CA PRO A 62 -13.74 3.39 16.73
C PRO A 62 -13.25 1.98 17.12
N THR A 63 -14.15 1.01 17.23
CA THR A 63 -13.74 -0.38 17.53
C THR A 63 -13.12 -1.06 16.31
N VAL A 64 -12.45 -2.21 16.50
CA VAL A 64 -11.96 -3.05 15.39
C VAL A 64 -13.12 -3.42 14.42
N PRO A 65 -14.30 -3.88 14.88
CA PRO A 65 -15.45 -4.10 14.02
C PRO A 65 -15.93 -2.86 13.25
N ASP A 66 -15.92 -1.67 13.88
CA ASP A 66 -16.34 -0.43 13.21
C ASP A 66 -15.41 -0.08 12.06
N ARG A 67 -14.10 -0.14 12.29
CA ARG A 67 -13.09 0.15 11.27
C ARG A 67 -13.13 -0.85 10.12
N LEU A 68 -13.28 -2.15 10.40
CA LEU A 68 -13.49 -3.17 9.38
C LEU A 68 -14.76 -2.90 8.58
N ARG A 69 -15.86 -2.56 9.26
CA ARG A 69 -17.12 -2.22 8.60
C ARG A 69 -16.96 -1.01 7.68
N TRP A 70 -16.27 0.04 8.12
CA TRP A 70 -16.01 1.22 7.29
C TRP A 70 -15.23 0.86 6.04
N LEU A 71 -14.12 0.12 6.17
CA LEU A 71 -13.34 -0.32 5.02
C LEU A 71 -14.16 -1.18 4.05
N LEU A 72 -14.88 -2.19 4.57
CA LEU A 72 -15.71 -3.09 3.78
C LEU A 72 -16.83 -2.34 3.04
N GLN A 73 -17.49 -1.37 3.69
CA GLN A 73 -18.56 -0.59 3.08
C GLN A 73 -18.04 0.42 2.06
N THR A 74 -16.94 1.11 2.36
CA THR A 74 -16.33 2.10 1.47
C THR A 74 -15.82 1.46 0.18
N PHE A 75 -15.26 0.24 0.26
CA PHE A 75 -14.66 -0.44 -0.88
C PHE A 75 -15.48 -1.63 -1.40
N LYS A 76 -16.79 -1.69 -1.10
CA LYS A 76 -17.66 -2.84 -1.39
C LYS A 76 -17.77 -3.21 -2.87
N TYR A 77 -17.51 -2.28 -3.78
CA TYR A 77 -17.62 -2.51 -5.23
C TYR A 77 -16.26 -2.79 -5.90
N GLN A 78 -15.15 -2.66 -5.17
CA GLN A 78 -13.80 -2.89 -5.65
C GLN A 78 -13.44 -4.36 -5.47
N LYS A 79 -13.74 -5.16 -6.50
CA LYS A 79 -13.55 -6.63 -6.48
C LYS A 79 -12.09 -7.08 -6.28
N ASN A 80 -11.13 -6.21 -6.57
CA ASN A 80 -9.70 -6.48 -6.42
C ASN A 80 -9.11 -6.01 -5.08
N ILE A 81 -9.93 -5.53 -4.14
CA ILE A 81 -9.49 -5.17 -2.79
C ILE A 81 -9.76 -6.33 -1.82
N ARG A 82 -8.75 -6.66 -1.00
CA ARG A 82 -8.82 -7.61 0.13
C ARG A 82 -8.48 -6.88 1.41
N ILE A 83 -9.33 -6.98 2.44
CA ILE A 83 -9.14 -6.29 3.72
C ILE A 83 -8.82 -7.33 4.78
N HIS A 84 -7.80 -7.06 5.59
CA HIS A 84 -7.37 -7.93 6.67
C HIS A 84 -7.13 -7.13 7.95
N ALA A 85 -7.45 -7.73 9.09
CA ALA A 85 -7.07 -7.21 10.40
C ALA A 85 -5.74 -7.83 10.84
N PHE A 86 -4.84 -7.01 11.37
CA PHE A 86 -3.52 -7.40 11.83
C PHE A 86 -3.35 -6.97 13.29
N ASN A 87 -3.19 -7.95 14.18
CA ASN A 87 -2.98 -7.70 15.61
C ASN A 87 -1.54 -7.26 15.85
N GLU A 88 -1.36 -6.06 16.38
CA GLU A 88 -0.08 -5.43 16.72
C GLU A 88 0.19 -5.41 18.24
N GLU A 89 -0.63 -6.11 19.03
CA GLU A 89 -0.44 -6.26 20.48
C GLU A 89 0.96 -6.78 20.82
N GLY A 90 1.60 -6.12 21.80
CA GLY A 90 2.95 -6.47 22.24
C GLY A 90 4.07 -6.03 21.29
N MET A 91 3.75 -5.41 20.14
CA MET A 91 4.75 -4.78 19.27
C MET A 91 5.04 -3.37 19.76
N GLU A 92 6.27 -3.09 20.18
CA GLU A 92 6.65 -1.75 20.62
C GLU A 92 6.33 -0.69 19.54
N PRO A 93 5.86 0.50 19.94
CA PRO A 93 5.64 1.58 19.01
C PRO A 93 6.95 2.04 18.36
N TYR A 94 6.80 2.74 17.23
CA TYR A 94 7.92 3.46 16.64
C TYR A 94 8.60 4.39 17.68
N PRO A 95 9.94 4.48 17.71
CA PRO A 95 10.90 3.92 16.76
C PRO A 95 11.44 2.51 17.07
N HIS A 96 11.15 1.94 18.24
CA HIS A 96 11.90 0.78 18.77
C HIS A 96 11.40 -0.59 18.28
N GLY A 97 10.15 -0.71 17.83
CA GLY A 97 9.54 -2.00 17.43
C GLY A 97 9.52 -2.32 15.94
N TRP A 98 10.28 -1.62 15.09
CA TRP A 98 10.19 -1.77 13.63
C TRP A 98 10.63 -3.15 13.13
N ASP A 99 11.58 -3.78 13.80
CA ASP A 99 12.07 -5.11 13.46
C ASP A 99 11.05 -6.19 13.82
N VAL A 100 10.43 -6.09 15.01
CA VAL A 100 9.35 -6.97 15.46
C VAL A 100 8.15 -6.83 14.54
N TRP A 101 7.72 -5.59 14.29
CA TRP A 101 6.63 -5.27 13.38
C TRP A 101 6.88 -5.76 11.96
N SER A 102 8.09 -5.56 11.41
CA SER A 102 8.45 -6.02 10.07
C SER A 102 8.43 -7.54 9.95
N ARG A 103 8.91 -8.26 10.99
CA ARG A 103 8.83 -9.73 11.05
C ARG A 103 7.37 -10.20 11.15
N GLY A 104 6.59 -9.59 12.05
CA GLY A 104 5.17 -9.91 12.21
C GLY A 104 4.36 -9.67 10.94
N SER A 105 4.57 -8.52 10.30
CA SER A 105 3.91 -8.15 9.04
C SER A 105 4.29 -9.09 7.90
N ARG A 106 5.56 -9.51 7.82
CA ARG A 106 6.00 -10.49 6.83
C ARG A 106 5.37 -11.85 7.07
N ALA A 107 5.42 -12.36 8.30
CA ALA A 107 4.82 -13.64 8.65
C ALA A 107 3.31 -13.66 8.36
N PHE A 108 2.61 -12.57 8.71
CA PHE A 108 1.21 -12.38 8.39
C PHE A 108 0.94 -12.39 6.88
N MET A 109 1.71 -11.64 6.10
CA MET A 109 1.58 -11.64 4.64
C MET A 109 1.86 -13.02 4.04
N ASP A 110 2.87 -13.74 4.54
CA ASP A 110 3.21 -15.10 4.10
C ASP A 110 2.07 -16.09 4.40
N GLU A 111 1.48 -16.04 5.61
CA GLU A 111 0.31 -16.85 6.00
C GLU A 111 -0.90 -16.59 5.08
N LYS A 112 -1.11 -15.33 4.71
CA LYS A 112 -2.20 -14.92 3.80
C LYS A 112 -1.86 -15.10 2.32
N GLY A 113 -0.66 -15.58 1.97
CA GLY A 113 -0.21 -15.73 0.59
C GLY A 113 -0.03 -14.41 -0.17
N ILE A 114 0.20 -13.31 0.55
CA ILE A 114 0.34 -11.96 0.00
C ILE A 114 1.80 -11.73 -0.40
N GLN A 115 2.06 -11.60 -1.70
CA GLN A 115 3.39 -11.36 -2.24
C GLN A 115 3.44 -10.02 -2.99
N PRO A 116 3.59 -8.89 -2.27
CA PRO A 116 3.61 -7.58 -2.89
C PRO A 116 4.86 -7.41 -3.75
N LYS A 117 4.71 -6.76 -4.91
CA LYS A 117 5.88 -6.31 -5.68
C LYS A 117 6.38 -5.00 -5.09
N LEU A 118 7.60 -5.00 -4.58
CA LEU A 118 8.29 -3.80 -4.07
C LEU A 118 8.68 -2.78 -5.16
N ASP A 119 8.06 -2.83 -6.35
CA ASP A 119 8.55 -2.16 -7.56
C ASP A 119 7.70 -0.93 -7.98
N LEU A 120 6.75 -0.49 -7.15
CA LEU A 120 5.78 0.56 -7.53
C LEU A 120 6.28 2.01 -7.34
N TYR A 121 7.31 2.27 -6.53
CA TYR A 121 7.83 3.64 -6.32
C TYR A 121 9.18 3.94 -7.01
N LEU A 122 9.95 2.93 -7.43
CA LEU A 122 11.28 3.15 -8.01
C LEU A 122 11.31 3.23 -9.55
N ARG A 123 10.20 2.95 -10.23
CA ARG A 123 10.17 2.96 -11.71
C ARG A 123 9.81 4.29 -12.37
N ARG A 124 9.34 5.31 -11.64
CA ARG A 124 8.93 6.59 -12.25
C ARG A 124 10.11 7.56 -12.52
N VAL A 125 11.34 7.23 -12.11
CA VAL A 125 12.54 8.03 -12.43
C VAL A 125 13.40 7.32 -13.47
N ARG A 126 12.82 6.89 -14.59
CA ARG A 126 13.58 6.72 -15.83
C ARG A 126 13.18 7.86 -16.75
N ARG A 127 14.04 8.89 -16.82
CA ARG A 127 14.02 9.88 -17.91
C ARG A 127 13.93 9.11 -19.24
N PRO A 128 13.04 9.47 -20.17
CA PRO A 128 13.13 8.92 -21.51
C PRO A 128 14.48 9.33 -22.09
N ALA A 129 15.24 8.36 -22.59
CA ALA A 129 16.38 8.66 -23.44
C ALA A 129 15.85 9.44 -24.64
N VAL A 130 16.32 10.68 -24.79
CA VAL A 130 15.98 11.50 -25.96
C VAL A 130 16.58 10.81 -27.17
N SER A 131 15.73 10.20 -27.99
CA SER A 131 16.08 9.71 -29.32
C SER A 131 15.87 10.84 -30.32
N GLY A 132 16.96 11.32 -30.92
CA GLY A 132 16.94 12.02 -32.20
C GLY A 132 17.57 13.41 -32.21
N ALA A 133 18.71 13.52 -32.89
CA ALA A 133 19.02 14.70 -33.70
C ALA A 133 19.40 14.19 -35.11
N PRO A 134 18.74 14.66 -36.18
CA PRO A 134 19.09 14.35 -37.55
C PRO A 134 20.11 15.35 -38.09
N GLY A 135 21.03 14.85 -38.92
CA GLY A 135 21.68 15.60 -39.99
C GLY A 135 22.88 16.45 -39.59
N ASP A 136 24.07 16.00 -40.01
CA ASP A 136 24.80 16.83 -40.97
C ASP A 136 25.68 15.96 -41.88
N ARG A 137 25.39 15.98 -43.18
CA ARG A 137 26.25 15.45 -44.23
C ARG A 137 26.59 16.59 -45.17
N ASN A 138 27.87 16.67 -45.47
CA ASN A 138 28.56 17.36 -46.57
C ASN A 138 28.87 18.85 -46.45
N GLY A 139 30.18 19.12 -46.55
CA GLY A 139 30.69 20.23 -47.37
C GLY A 139 31.97 20.86 -46.85
N THR A 140 33.11 20.57 -47.51
CA THR A 140 34.33 21.38 -47.76
C THR A 140 35.50 20.40 -47.90
N ASP A 141 35.92 20.03 -49.12
CA ASP A 141 36.80 20.78 -50.04
C ASP A 141 38.07 21.35 -49.37
N ARG A 142 39.22 20.80 -49.81
CA ARG A 142 40.51 21.44 -50.10
C ARG A 142 41.75 20.83 -49.42
N SER A 143 42.63 20.38 -50.33
CA SER A 143 44.09 20.37 -50.30
C SER A 143 44.79 19.22 -49.59
#